data_AF-A0A6J1VVZ5-F1
#
_entry.id   AF-A0A6J1VVZ5-F1
#
_cell.length_a   1.000
_cell.length_b   1.000
_cell.length_c   1.000
_cell.angle_alpha   90.00
_cell.angle_beta   90.00
_cell.angle_gamma   90.00
#
_symmetry.space_group_name_H-M   'P 1'
#
loop_
_entity.id
_entity.type
_entity.pdbx_description
1 polymer ?
#
loop_
_entity_poly.entity_id
_entity_poly.type
_entity_poly.pdbx_seq_one_letter_code
_entity_poly.pdbx_strand_id
1 'polypeptide(L)'
;MGLVLNSSQFLIFPPPFFRWLDSSRTLLQQEVKEHECLWLRFKYYSFFDLEPKYDAVRINQLYEQARWSVLLEETDCTEEEMVVFAALQYRINQLSLNATPVEQSSESGLDDLDKALANLEVKLEGSTPAPSLLDSLTAIPELRDHLRIFRPRKLTLKGYKQYWVTFKETTISYFKSPEDALGEPVQQLNLKGCEVVPDVNISGQKFCIKLLVPSPDGMSEVHLRCADEHQYASWMAGCRLAAKGKTMADASYQAEKENILSFLKLQKTNPEMSLTAETEGTQWLVSPRYQKKFKPKQLTPRILEAYQNVSQHSLAEAKMRFIQAWQSLPDFGISYFVVKFKGSRKDEILGIANNRLIRIDMAVGDVVKTWRYSNMRQWNVNWDIRQVAIEFDEHINVAFSCISAGCKTVHEYIGGYIFLSTRTADRSQTLNEELFHKLTGGHEAL
;
A
#
# COMPACT_ATOMS: atom_id res chain seq x y z
N MET A 1 -21.21 29.67 -2.06
CA MET A 1 -21.20 30.21 -0.69
C MET A 1 -20.41 29.26 0.18
N GLY A 2 -19.16 29.60 0.47
CA GLY A 2 -18.26 28.79 1.29
C GLY A 2 -18.60 28.92 2.76
N LEU A 3 -18.67 27.79 3.47
CA LEU A 3 -18.66 27.75 4.92
C LEU A 3 -17.24 27.38 5.37
N VAL A 4 -16.46 28.43 5.62
CA VAL A 4 -15.28 28.40 6.47
C VAL A 4 -15.77 28.13 7.89
N LEU A 5 -15.54 26.93 8.41
CA LEU A 5 -15.74 26.66 9.84
C LEU A 5 -14.42 26.90 10.58
N ASN A 6 -14.48 27.89 11.47
CA ASN A 6 -13.39 28.44 12.25
C ASN A 6 -12.64 27.38 13.06
N SER A 7 -11.32 27.45 12.95
CA SER A 7 -10.35 26.73 13.76
C SER A 7 -10.16 27.49 15.07
N SER A 8 -10.73 27.02 16.18
CA SER A 8 -10.34 27.39 17.56
C SER A 8 -11.09 26.55 18.60
N GLN A 9 -10.60 25.33 18.84
CA GLN A 9 -10.63 24.65 20.15
C GLN A 9 -9.85 23.33 20.03
N PHE A 10 -8.52 23.44 20.13
CA PHE A 10 -7.66 22.30 20.39
C PHE A 10 -7.67 22.05 21.90
N LEU A 11 -8.40 21.02 22.33
CA LEU A 11 -8.12 20.27 23.54
C LEU A 11 -8.28 18.79 23.18
N ILE A 12 -7.15 18.09 23.26
CA ILE A 12 -6.93 16.66 23.56
C ILE A 12 -8.24 15.84 23.62
N PHE A 13 -8.36 14.83 22.75
CA PHE A 13 -9.49 13.91 22.47
C PHE A 13 -10.32 14.28 21.22
N PRO A 14 -10.44 13.38 20.22
CA PRO A 14 -11.42 13.54 19.14
C PRO A 14 -12.86 13.47 19.72
N PRO A 15 -13.84 14.16 19.13
CA PRO A 15 -15.16 14.38 19.71
C PRO A 15 -16.00 13.09 19.79
N PRO A 16 -17.03 13.09 20.65
CA PRO A 16 -17.11 12.23 21.83
C PRO A 16 -17.20 10.74 21.49
N PHE A 17 -16.62 9.92 22.36
CA PHE A 17 -16.81 8.46 22.51
C PHE A 17 -17.86 7.86 21.57
N PHE A 18 -17.40 7.02 20.63
CA PHE A 18 -18.26 6.24 19.75
C PHE A 18 -19.46 5.68 20.54
N ARG A 19 -20.65 6.26 20.30
CA ARG A 19 -21.92 5.75 20.82
C ARG A 19 -22.28 4.51 20.03
N TRP A 20 -21.55 3.43 20.29
CA TRP A 20 -21.87 2.13 19.73
C TRP A 20 -23.22 1.68 20.26
N LEU A 21 -24.11 1.34 19.33
CA LEU A 21 -25.34 0.65 19.64
C LEU A 21 -25.01 -0.74 20.22
N ASP A 22 -25.86 -1.20 21.13
CA ASP A 22 -25.86 -2.54 21.67
C ASP A 22 -26.37 -3.51 20.61
N SER A 23 -25.47 -4.36 20.11
CA SER A 23 -25.83 -5.35 19.09
C SER A 23 -26.80 -6.43 19.58
N SER A 24 -27.09 -6.48 20.88
CA SER A 24 -28.00 -7.46 21.49
C SER A 24 -29.42 -6.92 21.67
N ARG A 25 -29.67 -5.65 21.32
CA ARG A 25 -30.97 -4.97 21.44
C ARG A 25 -31.41 -4.41 20.11
N THR A 26 -32.73 -4.29 19.92
CA THR A 26 -33.27 -3.71 18.69
C THR A 26 -33.00 -2.20 18.64
N LEU A 27 -33.06 -1.61 17.44
CA LEU A 27 -32.93 -0.15 17.27
C LEU A 27 -33.99 0.62 18.07
N LEU A 28 -35.23 0.10 18.10
CA LEU A 28 -36.34 0.71 18.84
C LEU A 28 -36.07 0.74 20.36
N GLN A 29 -35.50 -0.32 20.93
CA GLN A 29 -35.12 -0.38 22.35
C GLN A 29 -34.01 0.62 22.72
N GLN A 30 -33.31 1.14 21.72
CA GLN A 30 -32.23 2.11 21.87
C GLN A 30 -32.67 3.52 21.42
N GLU A 31 -33.99 3.74 21.32
CA GLU A 31 -34.63 5.01 21.01
C GLU A 31 -34.28 5.60 19.63
N VAL A 32 -33.79 4.77 18.71
CA VAL A 32 -33.53 5.18 17.34
C VAL A 32 -34.85 5.36 16.60
N LYS A 33 -35.06 6.55 16.04
CA LYS A 33 -36.31 6.92 15.36
C LYS A 33 -36.25 6.65 13.86
N GLU A 34 -37.42 6.62 13.24
CA GLU A 34 -37.53 6.62 11.78
C GLU A 34 -36.83 7.85 11.19
N HIS A 35 -36.06 7.65 10.11
CA HIS A 35 -35.23 8.67 9.45
C HIS A 35 -34.03 9.21 10.25
N GLU A 36 -33.69 8.62 11.39
CA GLU A 36 -32.46 8.98 12.10
C GLU A 36 -31.20 8.50 11.35
N CYS A 37 -30.20 9.36 11.26
CA CYS A 37 -28.94 9.04 10.59
C CYS A 37 -28.00 8.29 11.54
N LEU A 38 -27.65 7.05 11.19
CA LEU A 38 -26.65 6.25 11.90
C LEU A 38 -25.33 6.18 11.13
N TRP A 39 -24.24 6.06 11.88
CA TRP A 39 -22.91 5.84 11.31
C TRP A 39 -22.60 4.35 11.24
N LEU A 40 -22.31 3.86 10.03
CA LEU A 40 -21.73 2.53 9.85
C LEU A 40 -20.19 2.64 9.86
N ARG A 41 -19.56 1.92 10.78
CA ARG A 41 -18.11 1.88 10.98
C ARG A 41 -17.65 0.47 11.31
N PHE A 42 -16.43 0.12 10.93
CA PHE A 42 -15.78 -1.11 11.37
C PHE A 42 -15.45 -0.98 12.87
N LYS A 43 -16.19 -1.73 13.70
CA LYS A 43 -16.08 -1.73 15.17
C LYS A 43 -14.88 -2.53 15.67
N TYR A 44 -14.66 -3.70 15.09
CA TYR A 44 -13.63 -4.65 15.51
C TYR A 44 -12.50 -4.70 14.49
N TYR A 45 -11.28 -4.44 14.96
CA TYR A 45 -10.08 -4.33 14.14
C TYR A 45 -9.41 -5.71 13.94
N SER A 46 -10.24 -6.69 13.58
CA SER A 46 -9.85 -8.06 13.25
C SER A 46 -10.54 -8.45 11.95
N PHE A 47 -9.93 -8.07 10.83
CA PHE A 47 -10.51 -8.26 9.52
C PHE A 47 -10.20 -9.67 9.01
N PHE A 48 -11.22 -10.52 9.04
CA PHE A 48 -11.12 -11.91 8.57
C PHE A 48 -11.31 -11.97 7.05
N ASP A 49 -10.42 -12.69 6.38
CA ASP A 49 -10.54 -13.08 4.96
C ASP A 49 -10.88 -11.91 4.03
N LEU A 50 -9.99 -10.90 3.98
CA LEU A 50 -10.14 -9.77 3.04
C LEU A 50 -9.61 -10.19 1.67
N GLU A 51 -10.50 -10.57 0.76
CA GLU A 51 -10.13 -11.03 -0.58
C GLU A 51 -10.51 -9.99 -1.65
N PRO A 52 -9.53 -9.35 -2.33
CA PRO A 52 -9.76 -8.31 -3.34
C PRO A 52 -10.82 -8.63 -4.39
N LYS A 53 -10.86 -9.91 -4.80
CA LYS A 53 -11.74 -10.42 -5.85
C LYS A 53 -13.22 -10.38 -5.48
N TYR A 54 -13.57 -10.59 -4.21
CA TYR A 54 -14.96 -10.68 -3.76
C TYR A 54 -15.37 -9.50 -2.86
N ASP A 55 -14.42 -8.87 -2.19
CA ASP A 55 -14.66 -7.88 -1.14
C ASP A 55 -14.43 -6.42 -1.59
N ALA A 56 -14.55 -6.10 -2.88
CA ALA A 56 -14.26 -4.77 -3.41
C ALA A 56 -14.94 -3.62 -2.61
N VAL A 57 -16.22 -3.77 -2.26
CA VAL A 57 -16.97 -2.79 -1.45
C VAL A 57 -16.45 -2.73 -0.01
N ARG A 58 -16.25 -3.88 0.63
CA ARG A 58 -15.77 -3.99 2.02
C ARG A 58 -14.37 -3.38 2.15
N ILE A 59 -13.48 -3.69 1.22
CA ILE A 59 -12.11 -3.15 1.14
C ILE A 59 -12.16 -1.64 0.92
N ASN A 60 -13.03 -1.14 0.03
CA ASN A 60 -13.16 0.29 -0.20
C ASN A 60 -13.62 1.05 1.05
N GLN A 61 -14.65 0.56 1.75
CA GLN A 61 -15.14 1.19 2.98
C GLN A 61 -14.10 1.13 4.10
N LEU A 62 -13.35 0.03 4.19
CA LEU A 62 -12.28 -0.12 5.18
C LEU A 62 -11.11 0.84 4.90
N TYR A 63 -10.72 0.95 3.63
CA TYR A 63 -9.73 1.94 3.19
C TYR A 63 -10.18 3.36 3.52
N GLU A 64 -11.42 3.74 3.23
CA GLU A 64 -11.91 5.09 3.55
C GLU A 64 -11.90 5.35 5.07
N GLN A 65 -12.31 4.38 5.89
CA GLN A 65 -12.22 4.51 7.34
C GLN A 65 -10.76 4.68 7.80
N ALA A 66 -9.82 3.89 7.29
CA ALA A 66 -8.40 3.99 7.60
C ALA A 66 -7.83 5.35 7.17
N ARG A 67 -8.17 5.80 5.95
CA ARG A 67 -7.74 7.08 5.39
C ARG A 67 -8.19 8.25 6.26
N TRP A 68 -9.46 8.28 6.65
CA TRP A 68 -9.95 9.33 7.53
C TRP A 68 -9.31 9.28 8.91
N SER A 69 -9.07 8.08 9.46
CA SER A 69 -8.39 7.93 10.75
C SER A 69 -6.96 8.49 10.74
N VAL A 70 -6.21 8.28 9.65
CA VAL A 70 -4.86 8.84 9.47
C VAL A 70 -4.90 10.36 9.23
N LEU A 71 -5.81 10.84 8.37
CA LEU A 71 -5.90 12.28 8.03
C LEU A 71 -6.41 13.14 9.18
N LEU A 72 -7.31 12.61 10.00
CA LEU A 72 -7.85 13.28 11.19
C LEU A 72 -6.99 13.10 12.43
N GLU A 73 -5.85 12.41 12.31
CA GLU A 73 -4.90 12.16 13.41
C GLU A 73 -5.54 11.37 14.58
N GLU A 74 -6.50 10.50 14.26
CA GLU A 74 -7.02 9.50 15.20
C GLU A 74 -6.04 8.33 15.37
N THR A 75 -5.31 7.99 14.30
CA THR A 75 -4.17 7.06 14.37
C THR A 75 -2.88 7.84 14.14
N ASP A 76 -1.95 7.77 15.09
CA ASP A 76 -0.64 8.36 14.94
C ASP A 76 0.25 7.55 13.98
N CYS A 77 1.00 8.25 13.14
CA CYS A 77 2.02 7.68 12.28
C CYS A 77 3.24 8.59 12.16
N THR A 78 4.37 8.00 11.79
CA THR A 78 5.62 8.69 11.50
C THR A 78 5.52 9.52 10.22
N GLU A 79 6.52 10.36 10.00
CA GLU A 79 6.58 11.23 8.82
C GLU A 79 6.75 10.44 7.53
N GLU A 80 7.59 9.40 7.59
CA GLU A 80 7.88 8.47 6.52
C GLU A 80 6.63 7.65 6.15
N GLU A 81 5.90 7.15 7.15
CA GLU A 81 4.63 6.43 6.94
C GLU A 81 3.56 7.36 6.34
N MET A 82 3.45 8.61 6.82
CA MET A 82 2.52 9.59 6.26
C MET A 82 2.78 9.86 4.78
N VAL A 83 4.06 9.96 4.37
CA VAL A 83 4.42 10.12 2.96
C VAL A 83 4.01 8.90 2.12
N VAL A 84 4.13 7.68 2.67
CA VAL A 84 3.66 6.46 2.00
C VAL A 84 2.13 6.43 1.89
N PHE A 85 1.40 6.79 2.95
CA PHE A 85 -0.07 6.90 2.90
C PHE A 85 -0.53 7.91 1.84
N ALA A 86 0.11 9.07 1.77
CA ALA A 86 -0.18 10.09 0.76
C ALA A 86 0.08 9.59 -0.67
N ALA A 87 1.17 8.85 -0.89
CA ALA A 87 1.50 8.26 -2.19
C ALA A 87 0.48 7.20 -2.62
N LEU A 88 0.05 6.33 -1.70
CA LEU A 88 -1.00 5.35 -1.95
C LEU A 88 -2.35 6.02 -2.24
N GLN A 89 -2.72 7.04 -1.46
CA GLN A 89 -3.95 7.81 -1.69
C GLN A 89 -3.93 8.50 -3.06
N TYR A 90 -2.80 9.08 -3.46
CA TYR A 90 -2.63 9.65 -4.80
C TYR A 90 -2.83 8.61 -5.90
N ARG A 91 -2.22 7.42 -5.77
CA ARG A 91 -2.42 6.31 -6.73
C ARG A 91 -3.88 5.88 -6.82
N ILE A 92 -4.54 5.71 -5.68
CA ILE A 92 -5.95 5.30 -5.60
C ILE A 92 -6.85 6.34 -6.28
N ASN A 93 -6.62 7.63 -6.03
CA ASN A 93 -7.39 8.70 -6.65
C ASN A 93 -7.19 8.73 -8.17
N GLN A 94 -5.95 8.62 -8.66
CA GLN A 94 -5.67 8.58 -10.10
C GLN A 94 -6.36 7.39 -10.80
N LEU A 95 -6.31 6.21 -10.19
CA LEU A 95 -6.98 5.03 -10.73
C LEU A 95 -8.51 5.14 -10.68
N SER A 96 -9.06 5.76 -9.64
CA SER A 96 -10.51 5.91 -9.48
C SER A 96 -11.12 6.92 -10.45
N LEU A 97 -10.37 7.96 -10.83
CA LEU A 97 -10.80 8.96 -11.83
C LEU A 97 -10.78 8.40 -13.26
N ASN A 98 -9.87 7.48 -13.54
CA ASN A 98 -9.71 6.85 -14.85
C ASN A 98 -10.61 5.61 -15.03
N ALA A 99 -11.25 5.14 -13.97
CA ALA A 99 -12.18 4.00 -14.03
C ALA A 99 -13.50 4.41 -14.72
N THR A 100 -13.81 3.79 -15.85
CA THR A 100 -15.13 3.95 -16.47
C THR A 100 -16.18 3.12 -15.71
N PRO A 101 -17.46 3.53 -15.68
CA PRO A 101 -18.49 2.88 -14.85
C PRO A 101 -18.76 1.40 -15.17
N VAL A 102 -18.25 0.88 -16.29
CA VAL A 102 -18.42 -0.53 -16.70
C VAL A 102 -17.44 -1.46 -15.99
N GLU A 103 -16.27 -0.97 -15.55
CA GLU A 103 -15.19 -1.80 -14.97
C GLU A 103 -15.35 -2.08 -13.48
N GLN A 104 -16.27 -1.39 -12.78
CA GLN A 104 -16.49 -1.59 -11.35
C GLN A 104 -17.21 -2.91 -11.01
N SER A 105 -17.83 -3.55 -12.01
CA SER A 105 -18.53 -4.84 -11.86
C SER A 105 -17.89 -6.00 -12.65
N SER A 106 -16.87 -5.72 -13.47
CA SER A 106 -16.24 -6.71 -14.35
C SER A 106 -14.74 -6.82 -14.10
N GLU A 107 -14.32 -7.10 -12.86
CA GLU A 107 -13.13 -7.92 -12.67
C GLU A 107 -13.50 -9.39 -12.96
N SER A 108 -13.95 -9.64 -14.19
CA SER A 108 -14.12 -11.00 -14.71
C SER A 108 -12.88 -11.33 -15.51
N GLY A 109 -12.27 -12.47 -15.19
CA GLY A 109 -11.13 -13.07 -15.91
C GLY A 109 -11.43 -13.47 -17.36
N LEU A 110 -12.34 -12.76 -18.04
CA LEU A 110 -12.58 -12.80 -19.47
C LEU A 110 -11.54 -11.96 -20.22
N ASP A 111 -11.04 -10.88 -19.61
CA ASP A 111 -10.05 -10.00 -20.27
C ASP A 111 -8.67 -10.68 -20.44
N ASP A 112 -8.38 -11.69 -19.61
CA ASP A 112 -7.20 -12.56 -19.78
C ASP A 112 -7.41 -13.65 -20.84
N LEU A 113 -8.66 -14.06 -21.11
CA LEU A 113 -8.97 -15.05 -22.14
C LEU A 113 -8.96 -14.41 -23.54
N ASP A 114 -9.48 -13.18 -23.67
CA ASP A 114 -9.44 -12.42 -24.93
C ASP A 114 -8.02 -11.94 -25.25
N LYS A 115 -7.22 -11.57 -24.24
CA LYS A 115 -5.76 -11.32 -24.42
C LYS A 115 -4.98 -12.59 -24.72
N ALA A 116 -5.38 -13.76 -24.23
CA ALA A 116 -4.77 -15.04 -24.59
C ALA A 116 -5.15 -15.50 -26.01
N LEU A 117 -6.39 -15.26 -26.44
CA LEU A 117 -6.87 -15.53 -27.80
C LEU A 117 -6.20 -14.63 -28.84
N ALA A 118 -6.06 -13.32 -28.55
CA ALA A 118 -5.37 -12.38 -29.43
C ALA A 118 -3.87 -12.71 -29.63
N ASN A 119 -3.24 -13.38 -28.65
CA ASN A 119 -1.86 -13.87 -28.77
C ASN A 119 -1.72 -15.20 -29.54
N LEU A 120 -2.83 -15.91 -29.76
CA LEU A 120 -2.88 -17.18 -30.49
C LEU A 120 -3.33 -17.04 -31.95
N GLU A 121 -3.87 -15.88 -32.35
CA GLU A 121 -4.47 -15.67 -33.69
C GLU A 121 -3.58 -14.92 -34.70
N VAL A 122 -2.25 -15.01 -34.58
CA VAL A 122 -1.34 -14.53 -35.64
C VAL A 122 -0.40 -15.65 -36.10
N LYS A 123 -0.96 -16.56 -36.88
CA LYS A 123 -0.19 -17.36 -37.84
C LYS A 123 -1.13 -17.93 -38.89
N LEU A 124 -1.23 -17.28 -40.05
CA LEU A 124 -1.31 -17.91 -41.38
C LEU A 124 -1.51 -16.85 -42.49
N GLU A 125 -0.70 -17.00 -43.55
CA GLU A 125 -0.79 -16.37 -44.89
C GLU A 125 -0.45 -14.86 -44.99
N GLY A 126 0.34 -14.34 -45.94
CA GLY A 126 0.99 -14.88 -47.12
C GLY A 126 1.96 -13.85 -47.73
N SER A 127 2.87 -14.37 -48.56
CA SER A 127 3.97 -13.75 -49.34
C SER A 127 3.60 -12.52 -50.21
N THR A 128 4.46 -11.48 -50.34
CA THR A 128 5.48 -11.25 -51.42
C THR A 128 5.94 -9.75 -51.37
N PRO A 129 6.93 -9.28 -52.17
CA PRO A 129 8.35 -9.58 -52.18
C PRO A 129 9.24 -8.36 -51.79
N ALA A 130 10.51 -8.61 -51.47
CA ALA A 130 11.50 -7.59 -51.15
C ALA A 130 11.90 -6.72 -52.37
N PRO A 131 12.34 -5.47 -52.17
CA PRO A 131 13.41 -4.89 -52.95
C PRO A 131 14.75 -5.12 -52.26
N SER A 132 15.67 -5.65 -53.05
CA SER A 132 17.10 -5.76 -52.79
C SER A 132 17.73 -4.43 -52.39
N LEU A 133 18.51 -4.43 -51.31
CA LEU A 133 19.75 -3.64 -51.22
C LEU A 133 20.81 -4.53 -50.55
N LEU A 134 21.50 -5.23 -51.44
CA LEU A 134 22.68 -6.02 -51.19
C LEU A 134 23.85 -5.05 -51.10
N ASP A 135 23.99 -4.35 -49.98
CA ASP A 135 25.16 -3.49 -49.69
C ASP A 135 25.28 -3.27 -48.18
N SER A 136 25.81 -4.27 -47.46
CA SER A 136 26.64 -4.12 -46.25
C SER A 136 26.86 -5.49 -45.59
N LEU A 137 27.82 -6.24 -46.11
CA LEU A 137 28.35 -7.43 -45.45
C LEU A 137 28.99 -7.04 -44.10
N THR A 138 28.54 -7.75 -43.05
CA THR A 138 29.32 -8.17 -41.89
C THR A 138 29.92 -7.10 -40.95
N ALA A 139 29.07 -6.30 -40.32
CA ALA A 139 29.38 -5.76 -38.99
C ALA A 139 28.28 -6.19 -38.03
N ILE A 140 28.61 -7.01 -37.02
CA ILE A 140 27.69 -7.27 -35.91
C ILE A 140 27.44 -5.91 -35.26
N PRO A 141 26.18 -5.42 -35.21
CA PRO A 141 25.90 -4.13 -34.59
C PRO A 141 26.28 -4.20 -33.11
N GLU A 142 27.09 -3.24 -32.68
CA GLU A 142 27.58 -3.12 -31.31
C GLU A 142 27.27 -1.70 -30.80
N LEU A 143 26.75 -1.61 -29.57
CA LEU A 143 26.66 -0.32 -28.86
C LEU A 143 27.85 -0.22 -27.91
N ARG A 144 28.50 0.94 -27.90
CA ARG A 144 29.63 1.21 -27.01
C ARG A 144 29.50 2.62 -26.46
N ASP A 145 29.36 2.72 -25.14
CA ASP A 145 29.12 4.00 -24.47
C ASP A 145 29.66 4.01 -23.04
N HIS A 146 29.85 5.22 -22.50
CA HIS A 146 30.03 5.40 -21.07
C HIS A 146 28.67 5.43 -20.37
N LEU A 147 28.41 4.42 -19.54
CA LEU A 147 27.21 4.35 -18.70
C LEU A 147 27.56 4.34 -17.23
N ARG A 148 26.64 4.84 -16.40
CA ARG A 148 26.75 4.72 -14.94
C ARG A 148 26.03 3.44 -14.51
N ILE A 149 26.77 2.49 -13.95
CA ILE A 149 26.23 1.21 -13.48
C ILE A 149 26.11 1.22 -11.96
N PHE A 150 24.97 0.77 -11.45
CA PHE A 150 24.75 0.48 -10.04
C PHE A 150 24.33 -0.97 -9.85
N ARG A 151 24.78 -1.56 -8.74
CA ARG A 151 24.38 -2.90 -8.33
C ARG A 151 24.14 -2.98 -6.82
N PRO A 152 22.95 -3.39 -6.39
CA PRO A 152 22.70 -3.64 -4.98
C PRO A 152 23.46 -4.90 -4.54
N ARG A 153 24.41 -4.76 -3.60
CA ARG A 153 25.01 -5.89 -2.87
C ARG A 153 24.51 -5.86 -1.43
N LYS A 154 24.15 -7.04 -0.90
CA LYS A 154 23.54 -7.23 0.44
C LYS A 154 24.31 -6.62 1.61
N LEU A 155 25.59 -6.23 1.46
CA LEU A 155 26.45 -5.79 2.56
C LEU A 155 27.29 -4.52 2.31
N THR A 156 27.18 -3.85 1.15
CA THR A 156 27.85 -2.54 0.93
C THR A 156 27.08 -1.68 -0.08
N LEU A 157 26.62 -0.50 0.34
CA LEU A 157 26.08 0.53 -0.54
C LEU A 157 27.24 1.23 -1.28
N LYS A 158 27.57 0.79 -2.49
CA LYS A 158 28.39 1.59 -3.41
C LYS A 158 27.46 2.18 -4.47
N GLY A 159 27.36 3.51 -4.51
CA GLY A 159 26.57 4.24 -5.50
C GLY A 159 27.01 4.02 -6.95
N TYR A 160 26.32 4.68 -7.89
CA TYR A 160 26.61 4.59 -9.32
C TYR A 160 28.09 4.86 -9.65
N LYS A 161 28.69 3.99 -10.46
CA LYS A 161 30.04 4.16 -11.00
C LYS A 161 30.01 4.17 -12.51
N GLN A 162 30.81 5.05 -13.12
CA GLN A 162 30.93 5.12 -14.56
C GLN A 162 31.82 3.99 -15.08
N TYR A 163 31.36 3.30 -16.11
CA TYR A 163 32.07 2.23 -16.80
C TYR A 163 31.98 2.43 -18.31
N TRP A 164 32.93 1.85 -19.04
CA TRP A 164 32.82 1.68 -20.49
C TRP A 164 32.03 0.41 -20.76
N VAL A 165 30.89 0.52 -21.43
CA VAL A 165 29.96 -0.60 -21.63
C VAL A 165 29.88 -0.93 -23.11
N THR A 166 30.03 -2.21 -23.42
CA THR A 166 29.86 -2.75 -24.77
C THR A 166 28.67 -3.71 -24.78
N PHE A 167 27.80 -3.55 -25.76
CA PHE A 167 26.67 -4.42 -25.99
C PHE A 167 26.82 -5.05 -27.37
N LYS A 168 27.05 -6.37 -27.37
CA LYS A 168 27.21 -7.17 -28.58
C LYS A 168 26.25 -8.35 -28.52
N GLU A 169 25.52 -8.56 -29.62
CA GLU A 169 24.52 -9.62 -29.78
C GLU A 169 23.41 -9.55 -28.72
N THR A 170 23.51 -10.36 -27.66
CA THR A 170 22.59 -10.43 -26.52
C THR A 170 23.30 -10.26 -25.19
N THR A 171 24.57 -9.85 -25.22
CA THR A 171 25.42 -9.76 -24.03
C THR A 171 25.91 -8.35 -23.80
N ILE A 172 25.82 -7.90 -22.54
CA ILE A 172 26.40 -6.64 -22.08
C ILE A 172 27.67 -6.96 -21.30
N SER A 173 28.78 -6.38 -21.74
CA SER A 173 30.07 -6.43 -21.05
C SER A 173 30.48 -5.01 -20.66
N TYR A 174 31.15 -4.85 -19.53
CA TYR A 174 31.65 -3.53 -19.16
C TYR A 174 33.03 -3.56 -18.49
N PHE A 175 33.76 -2.46 -18.68
CA PHE A 175 35.18 -2.29 -18.40
C PHE A 175 35.41 -1.00 -17.62
N LYS A 176 36.53 -0.91 -16.89
CA LYS A 176 36.88 0.33 -16.15
C LYS A 176 37.25 1.47 -17.09
N SER A 177 37.95 1.17 -18.17
CA SER A 177 38.35 2.13 -19.20
C SER A 177 38.12 1.57 -20.61
N PRO A 178 38.07 2.43 -21.64
CA PRO A 178 37.98 1.98 -23.04
C PRO A 178 39.23 1.21 -23.51
N GLU A 179 40.40 1.50 -22.93
CA GLU A 179 41.67 0.83 -23.24
C GLU A 179 41.66 -0.63 -22.77
N ASP A 180 40.94 -0.92 -21.69
CA ASP A 180 40.73 -2.27 -21.15
C ASP A 180 39.72 -3.11 -21.96
N ALA A 181 39.06 -2.53 -22.98
CA ALA A 181 38.00 -3.22 -23.74
C ALA A 181 38.49 -4.42 -24.58
N LEU A 182 39.81 -4.58 -24.72
CA LEU A 182 40.47 -5.74 -25.33
C LEU A 182 40.81 -6.85 -24.31
N GLY A 183 40.69 -6.57 -23.00
CA GLY A 183 40.98 -7.48 -21.90
C GLY A 183 39.74 -8.18 -21.33
N GLU A 184 39.87 -8.75 -20.13
CA GLU A 184 38.74 -9.39 -19.45
C GLU A 184 37.72 -8.36 -18.92
N PRO A 185 36.42 -8.51 -19.21
CA PRO A 185 35.40 -7.59 -18.71
C PRO A 185 35.25 -7.70 -17.20
N VAL A 186 34.93 -6.58 -16.54
CA VAL A 186 34.60 -6.57 -15.10
C VAL A 186 33.43 -7.53 -14.84
N GLN A 187 32.47 -7.56 -15.76
CA GLN A 187 31.49 -8.63 -15.87
C GLN A 187 30.85 -8.67 -17.25
N GLN A 188 30.44 -9.87 -17.64
CA GLN A 188 29.59 -10.13 -18.79
C GLN A 188 28.21 -10.62 -18.32
N LEU A 189 27.14 -10.05 -18.90
CA LEU A 189 25.75 -10.35 -18.58
C LEU A 189 25.06 -10.84 -19.86
N ASN A 190 24.51 -12.04 -19.84
CA ASN A 190 23.65 -12.52 -20.91
C ASN A 190 22.21 -12.10 -20.62
N LEU A 191 21.63 -11.31 -21.52
CA LEU A 191 20.30 -10.75 -21.32
C LEU A 191 19.17 -11.67 -21.79
N LYS A 192 19.45 -12.84 -22.36
CA LYS A 192 18.39 -13.77 -22.78
C LYS A 192 17.52 -14.18 -21.58
N GLY A 193 16.22 -13.91 -21.67
CA GLY A 193 15.27 -14.18 -20.59
C GLY A 193 15.38 -13.23 -19.39
N CYS A 194 16.05 -12.08 -19.53
CA CYS A 194 16.07 -11.05 -18.49
C CYS A 194 14.79 -10.20 -18.52
N GLU A 195 14.41 -9.68 -17.35
CA GLU A 195 13.35 -8.67 -17.27
C GLU A 195 13.97 -7.27 -17.38
N VAL A 196 13.46 -6.46 -18.31
CA VAL A 196 13.96 -5.11 -18.60
C VAL A 196 12.91 -4.09 -18.21
N VAL A 197 13.18 -3.38 -17.10
CA VAL A 197 12.25 -2.41 -16.53
C VAL A 197 12.77 -0.99 -16.77
N PRO A 198 11.97 -0.09 -17.40
CA PRO A 198 12.35 1.31 -17.58
C PRO A 198 12.20 2.10 -16.27
N ASP A 199 13.16 2.96 -15.96
CA ASP A 199 13.13 3.93 -14.85
C ASP A 199 13.55 5.31 -15.40
N VAL A 200 12.60 5.98 -16.04
CA VAL A 200 12.82 7.25 -16.74
C VAL A 200 12.06 8.39 -16.08
N ASN A 201 12.75 9.49 -15.85
CA ASN A 201 12.16 10.79 -15.53
C ASN A 201 12.78 11.84 -16.46
N ILE A 202 11.99 12.31 -17.43
CA ILE A 202 12.42 13.28 -18.44
C ILE A 202 12.71 14.65 -17.81
N SER A 203 11.86 15.12 -16.89
CA SER A 203 12.03 16.42 -16.24
C SER A 203 13.24 16.44 -15.31
N GLY A 204 13.56 15.30 -14.70
CA GLY A 204 14.75 15.10 -13.85
C GLY A 204 16.00 14.61 -14.57
N GLN A 205 15.99 14.51 -15.92
CA GLN A 205 17.07 13.93 -16.73
C GLN A 205 17.60 12.58 -16.19
N LYS A 206 16.68 11.74 -15.70
CA LYS A 206 17.00 10.40 -15.20
C LYS A 206 16.61 9.41 -16.28
N PHE A 207 17.59 8.76 -16.89
CA PHE A 207 17.37 7.72 -17.89
C PHE A 207 18.00 6.42 -17.41
N CYS A 208 17.25 5.60 -16.68
CA CYS A 208 17.76 4.37 -16.08
C CYS A 208 17.03 3.13 -16.63
N ILE A 209 17.78 2.05 -16.80
CA ILE A 209 17.30 0.74 -17.24
C ILE A 209 17.66 -0.25 -16.15
N LYS A 210 16.65 -0.88 -15.55
CA LYS A 210 16.83 -1.93 -14.55
C LYS A 210 16.75 -3.30 -15.24
N LEU A 211 17.80 -4.09 -15.08
CA LEU A 211 17.96 -5.42 -15.65
C LEU A 211 17.93 -6.45 -14.53
N LEU A 212 16.99 -7.39 -14.59
CA LEU A 212 16.92 -8.55 -13.72
C LEU A 212 17.40 -9.77 -14.52
N VAL A 213 18.67 -10.13 -14.35
CA VAL A 213 19.33 -11.18 -15.12
C VAL A 213 19.31 -12.50 -14.34
N PRO A 214 18.75 -13.59 -14.89
CA PRO A 214 18.82 -14.91 -14.26
C PRO A 214 20.27 -15.38 -14.08
N SER A 215 20.64 -15.76 -12.86
CA SER A 215 21.96 -16.31 -12.51
C SER A 215 21.79 -17.63 -11.73
N PRO A 216 22.77 -18.55 -11.74
CA PRO A 216 22.70 -19.80 -10.96
C PRO A 216 22.43 -19.59 -9.46
N ASP A 217 22.87 -18.46 -8.90
CA ASP A 217 22.69 -18.09 -7.49
C ASP A 217 21.40 -17.27 -7.22
N GLY A 218 20.51 -17.12 -8.20
CA GLY A 218 19.28 -16.32 -8.13
C GLY A 218 19.22 -15.18 -9.17
N MET A 219 18.31 -14.22 -9.01
CA MET A 219 18.23 -13.07 -9.93
C MET A 219 19.30 -12.02 -9.60
N SER A 220 20.14 -11.68 -10.59
CA SER A 220 21.14 -10.61 -10.49
C SER A 220 20.55 -9.29 -10.99
N GLU A 221 20.41 -8.31 -10.10
CA GLU A 221 19.92 -6.97 -10.42
C GLU A 221 21.06 -6.02 -10.82
N VAL A 222 20.91 -5.35 -11.97
CA VAL A 222 21.86 -4.35 -12.48
C VAL A 222 21.11 -3.14 -13.02
N HIS A 223 21.52 -1.94 -12.63
CA HIS A 223 20.94 -0.69 -13.12
C HIS A 223 21.93 0.02 -14.06
N LEU A 224 21.49 0.32 -15.28
CA LEU A 224 22.24 1.09 -16.26
C LEU A 224 21.65 2.49 -16.36
N ARG A 225 22.43 3.54 -16.08
CA ARG A 225 22.01 4.92 -16.22
C ARG A 225 22.70 5.58 -17.43
N CYS A 226 21.88 6.01 -18.37
CA CYS A 226 22.24 6.74 -19.57
C CYS A 226 22.31 8.26 -19.31
N ALA A 227 23.02 8.98 -20.17
CA ALA A 227 23.19 10.42 -20.09
C ALA A 227 22.05 11.19 -20.77
N ASP A 228 21.55 10.69 -21.90
CA ASP A 228 20.54 11.35 -22.72
C ASP A 228 19.48 10.39 -23.27
N GLU A 229 18.45 10.96 -23.89
CA GLU A 229 17.29 10.23 -24.44
C GLU A 229 17.65 9.34 -25.62
N HIS A 230 18.61 9.73 -26.46
CA HIS A 230 19.01 8.99 -27.63
C HIS A 230 19.84 7.76 -27.26
N GLN A 231 20.75 7.94 -26.30
CA GLN A 231 21.50 6.87 -25.67
C GLN A 231 20.52 5.93 -24.96
N TYR A 232 19.62 6.45 -24.11
CA TYR A 232 18.62 5.63 -23.45
C TYR A 232 17.75 4.82 -24.42
N ALA A 233 17.22 5.43 -25.48
CA ALA A 233 16.38 4.74 -26.44
C ALA A 233 17.13 3.60 -27.16
N SER A 234 18.39 3.84 -27.53
CA SER A 234 19.24 2.83 -28.17
C SER A 234 19.50 1.64 -27.24
N TRP A 235 19.90 1.92 -26.00
CA TRP A 235 20.21 0.90 -25.00
C TRP A 235 18.96 0.14 -24.53
N MET A 236 17.83 0.82 -24.34
CA MET A 236 16.56 0.21 -23.94
C MET A 236 15.99 -0.70 -25.03
N ALA A 237 15.98 -0.25 -26.29
CA ALA A 237 15.55 -1.07 -27.43
C ALA A 237 16.42 -2.34 -27.54
N GLY A 238 17.75 -2.19 -27.43
CA GLY A 238 18.67 -3.32 -27.46
C GLY A 238 18.40 -4.30 -26.32
N CYS A 239 18.22 -3.82 -25.08
CA CYS A 239 17.98 -4.68 -23.92
C CYS A 239 16.65 -5.44 -24.06
N ARG A 240 15.57 -4.77 -24.51
CA ARG A 240 14.26 -5.40 -24.75
C ARG A 240 14.32 -6.48 -25.81
N LEU A 241 15.09 -6.28 -26.88
CA LEU A 241 15.27 -7.29 -27.92
C LEU A 241 16.10 -8.47 -27.41
N ALA A 242 17.20 -8.20 -26.70
CA ALA A 242 18.05 -9.24 -26.15
C ALA A 242 17.33 -10.10 -25.09
N ALA A 243 16.44 -9.49 -24.29
CA ALA A 243 15.52 -10.20 -23.39
C ALA A 243 14.68 -11.26 -24.11
N LYS A 244 14.18 -10.92 -25.32
CA LYS A 244 13.43 -11.82 -26.21
C LYS A 244 14.33 -12.73 -27.06
N GLY A 245 15.63 -12.73 -26.84
CA GLY A 245 16.61 -13.54 -27.58
C GLY A 245 16.97 -13.00 -28.97
N LYS A 246 16.50 -11.80 -29.33
CA LYS A 246 16.79 -11.13 -30.61
C LYS A 246 18.01 -10.21 -30.48
N THR A 247 18.70 -9.95 -31.60
CA THR A 247 19.86 -9.06 -31.63
C THR A 247 19.48 -7.69 -32.19
N MET A 248 20.37 -6.69 -32.04
CA MET A 248 20.20 -5.36 -32.66
C MET A 248 20.28 -5.38 -34.19
N ALA A 249 20.61 -6.53 -34.80
CA ALA A 249 20.55 -6.72 -36.25
C ALA A 249 19.13 -7.07 -36.75
N ASP A 250 18.18 -7.32 -35.84
CA ASP A 250 16.77 -7.53 -36.19
C ASP A 250 16.17 -6.22 -36.71
N ALA A 251 15.39 -6.30 -37.80
CA ALA A 251 14.76 -5.13 -38.43
C ALA A 251 13.86 -4.34 -37.46
N SER A 252 13.35 -4.98 -36.39
CA SER A 252 12.55 -4.33 -35.35
C SER A 252 13.34 -3.41 -34.42
N TYR A 253 14.69 -3.45 -34.40
CA TYR A 253 15.49 -2.61 -33.50
C TYR A 253 15.31 -1.12 -33.79
N GLN A 254 15.35 -0.72 -35.06
CA GLN A 254 15.18 0.69 -35.43
C GLN A 254 13.76 1.17 -35.13
N ALA A 255 12.75 0.36 -35.45
CA ALA A 255 11.36 0.66 -35.14
C ALA A 255 11.13 0.80 -33.62
N GLU A 256 11.68 -0.09 -32.79
CA GLU A 256 11.57 -0.02 -31.33
C GLU A 256 12.28 1.23 -30.79
N LYS A 257 13.47 1.56 -31.30
CA LYS A 257 14.21 2.77 -30.93
C LYS A 257 13.43 4.04 -31.28
N GLU A 258 12.85 4.11 -32.48
CA GLU A 258 12.01 5.23 -32.90
C GLU A 258 10.72 5.33 -32.08
N ASN A 259 10.10 4.21 -31.74
CA ASN A 259 8.92 4.16 -30.86
C ASN A 259 9.25 4.68 -29.45
N ILE A 260 10.41 4.32 -28.90
CA ILE A 260 10.85 4.84 -27.60
C ILE A 260 11.12 6.35 -27.69
N LEU A 261 11.79 6.81 -28.76
CA LEU A 261 12.04 8.24 -28.96
C LEU A 261 10.76 9.04 -29.18
N SER A 262 9.79 8.51 -29.92
CA SER A 262 8.49 9.16 -30.15
C SER A 262 7.69 9.22 -28.85
N PHE A 263 7.73 8.16 -28.03
CA PHE A 263 7.14 8.14 -26.69
C PHE A 263 7.77 9.19 -25.76
N LEU A 264 9.10 9.29 -25.72
CA LEU A 264 9.81 10.32 -24.93
C LEU A 264 9.49 11.73 -25.42
N LYS A 265 9.35 11.93 -26.74
CA LYS A 265 8.94 13.20 -27.33
C LYS A 265 7.48 13.54 -27.00
N LEU A 266 6.57 12.58 -27.07
CA LEU A 266 5.16 12.76 -26.69
C LEU A 266 5.02 13.15 -25.22
N GLN A 267 5.84 12.57 -24.34
CA GLN A 267 5.91 13.00 -22.94
C GLN A 267 6.53 14.40 -22.77
N LYS A 268 7.32 14.90 -23.73
CA LYS A 268 7.82 16.29 -23.77
C LYS A 268 6.86 17.30 -24.41
N THR A 269 6.07 16.90 -25.41
CA THR A 269 5.07 17.75 -26.09
C THR A 269 3.70 17.73 -25.43
N ASN A 270 3.53 16.92 -24.39
CA ASN A 270 2.41 17.02 -23.46
C ASN A 270 2.83 17.59 -22.08
N PRO A 271 3.53 18.75 -21.97
CA PRO A 271 3.85 19.34 -20.68
C PRO A 271 2.68 20.20 -20.13
N GLU A 272 1.57 20.34 -20.87
CA GLU A 272 0.44 21.22 -20.53
C GLU A 272 -0.93 20.53 -20.36
N MET A 273 -0.98 19.20 -20.28
CA MET A 273 -2.12 18.51 -19.65
C MET A 273 -1.62 17.67 -18.49
N SER A 274 -2.14 18.02 -17.30
CA SER A 274 -1.85 17.45 -15.98
C SER A 274 -0.49 17.84 -15.42
N LEU A 275 -0.42 19.02 -14.79
CA LEU A 275 0.38 19.31 -13.58
C LEU A 275 0.11 20.72 -13.03
N THR A 276 -0.61 21.59 -13.74
CA THR A 276 -1.01 22.92 -13.24
C THR A 276 -2.24 22.91 -12.32
N ALA A 277 -3.00 21.81 -12.26
CA ALA A 277 -4.12 21.66 -11.32
C ALA A 277 -3.74 21.00 -9.98
N GLU A 278 -2.57 20.35 -9.85
CA GLU A 278 -2.29 19.46 -8.71
C GLU A 278 -1.40 20.05 -7.61
N THR A 279 -0.95 21.31 -7.75
CA THR A 279 -0.19 21.96 -6.65
C THR A 279 -1.09 22.32 -5.46
N GLU A 280 -2.41 22.43 -5.68
CA GLU A 280 -3.40 22.55 -4.59
C GLU A 280 -3.82 21.19 -4.01
N GLY A 281 -3.65 20.10 -4.76
CA GLY A 281 -4.14 18.76 -4.39
C GLY A 281 -3.28 18.03 -3.34
N THR A 282 -1.99 18.35 -3.24
CA THR A 282 -1.07 17.66 -2.31
C THR A 282 -1.36 17.95 -0.84
N GLN A 283 -2.02 19.08 -0.55
CA GLN A 283 -2.35 19.46 0.83
C GLN A 283 -3.37 18.50 1.45
N TRP A 284 -4.29 17.93 0.67
CA TRP A 284 -5.37 17.06 1.16
C TRP A 284 -4.97 15.59 1.34
N LEU A 285 -3.75 15.22 0.95
CA LEU A 285 -3.23 13.85 1.04
C LEU A 285 -2.52 13.57 2.38
N VAL A 286 -2.29 14.60 3.20
CA VAL A 286 -1.61 14.47 4.49
C VAL A 286 -2.40 15.18 5.59
N SER A 287 -2.18 14.77 6.84
CA SER A 287 -2.90 15.35 7.98
C SER A 287 -2.51 16.82 8.24
N PRO A 288 -3.39 17.62 8.90
CA PRO A 288 -3.15 19.04 9.18
C PRO A 288 -1.82 19.34 9.90
N ARG A 289 -1.34 18.46 10.79
CA ARG A 289 -0.03 18.58 11.45
C ARG A 289 1.11 18.63 10.46
N TYR A 290 1.12 17.75 9.46
CA TYR A 290 2.17 17.70 8.45
C TYR A 290 2.05 18.84 7.43
N GLN A 291 0.83 19.29 7.12
CA GLN A 291 0.60 20.49 6.30
C GLN A 291 1.18 21.75 6.96
N LYS A 292 1.05 21.88 8.29
CA LYS A 292 1.61 23.02 9.04
C LYS A 292 3.12 22.93 9.18
N LYS A 293 3.67 21.71 9.30
CA LYS A 293 5.11 21.47 9.50
C LYS A 293 5.93 21.64 8.22
N PHE A 294 5.41 21.22 7.08
CA PHE A 294 6.14 21.20 5.80
C PHE A 294 5.52 22.10 4.75
N LYS A 295 6.37 22.82 3.99
CA LYS A 295 5.89 23.55 2.81
C LYS A 295 5.57 22.55 1.68
N PRO A 296 4.54 22.79 0.84
CA PRO A 296 4.21 21.90 -0.27
C PRO A 296 5.41 21.54 -1.16
N LYS A 297 6.28 22.51 -1.44
CA LYS A 297 7.51 22.32 -2.24
C LYS A 297 8.51 21.29 -1.65
N GLN A 298 8.45 21.02 -0.34
CA GLN A 298 9.29 20.01 0.32
C GLN A 298 8.60 18.64 0.38
N LEU A 299 7.27 18.65 0.50
CA LEU A 299 6.49 17.43 0.68
C LEU A 299 6.20 16.73 -0.65
N THR A 300 5.86 17.48 -1.70
CA THR A 300 5.54 16.93 -3.03
C THR A 300 6.65 16.03 -3.59
N PRO A 301 7.95 16.40 -3.56
CA PRO A 301 9.01 15.52 -4.03
C PRO A 301 9.10 14.20 -3.26
N ARG A 302 8.90 14.22 -1.94
CA ARG A 302 8.93 13.02 -1.09
C ARG A 302 7.76 12.08 -1.38
N ILE A 303 6.57 12.65 -1.58
CA ILE A 303 5.39 11.87 -1.99
C ILE A 303 5.61 11.25 -3.38
N LEU A 304 6.18 12.01 -4.32
CA LEU A 304 6.48 11.49 -5.67
C LEU A 304 7.56 10.40 -5.66
N GLU A 305 8.56 10.50 -4.78
CA GLU A 305 9.55 9.45 -4.58
C GLU A 305 8.91 8.17 -4.03
N ALA A 306 8.06 8.28 -3.00
CA ALA A 306 7.32 7.14 -2.48
C ALA A 306 6.32 6.57 -3.51
N TYR A 307 5.73 7.43 -4.34
CA TYR A 307 4.80 7.04 -5.41
C TYR A 307 5.42 6.09 -6.43
N GLN A 308 6.72 6.23 -6.75
CA GLN A 308 7.42 5.33 -7.67
C GLN A 308 7.39 3.87 -7.21
N ASN A 309 7.34 3.64 -5.89
CA ASN A 309 7.27 2.30 -5.33
C ASN A 309 5.85 1.71 -5.36
N VAL A 310 4.82 2.55 -5.54
CA VAL A 310 3.41 2.12 -5.52
C VAL A 310 2.69 2.28 -6.86
N SER A 311 3.34 2.86 -7.87
CA SER A 311 2.72 3.22 -9.14
C SER A 311 2.25 2.02 -9.97
N GLN A 312 2.82 0.83 -9.75
CA GLN A 312 2.48 -0.39 -10.48
C GLN A 312 1.28 -1.14 -9.88
N HIS A 313 0.84 -0.79 -8.67
CA HIS A 313 -0.27 -1.50 -8.04
C HIS A 313 -1.60 -1.20 -8.74
N SER A 314 -2.47 -2.22 -8.78
CA SER A 314 -3.88 -2.07 -9.19
C SER A 314 -4.67 -1.28 -8.14
N LEU A 315 -5.94 -0.95 -8.43
CA LEU A 315 -6.78 -0.17 -7.50
C LEU A 315 -7.03 -0.95 -6.21
N ALA A 316 -7.37 -2.24 -6.33
CA ALA A 316 -7.63 -3.11 -5.19
C ALA A 316 -6.35 -3.38 -4.38
N GLU A 317 -5.22 -3.61 -5.06
CA GLU A 317 -3.92 -3.79 -4.40
C GLU A 317 -3.50 -2.53 -3.65
N ALA A 318 -3.63 -1.35 -4.24
CA ALA A 318 -3.26 -0.09 -3.60
C ALA A 318 -4.08 0.14 -2.31
N LYS A 319 -5.39 -0.13 -2.34
CA LYS A 319 -6.26 -0.07 -1.14
C LYS A 319 -5.83 -1.09 -0.09
N MET A 320 -5.52 -2.32 -0.50
CA MET A 320 -5.03 -3.35 0.42
C MET A 320 -3.68 -2.99 1.04
N ARG A 321 -2.75 -2.44 0.27
CA ARG A 321 -1.45 -1.95 0.77
C ARG A 321 -1.64 -0.80 1.78
N PHE A 322 -2.60 0.09 1.53
CA PHE A 322 -2.95 1.14 2.50
C PHE A 322 -3.44 0.55 3.81
N ILE A 323 -4.38 -0.41 3.75
CA ILE A 323 -4.91 -1.09 4.94
C ILE A 323 -3.80 -1.84 5.68
N GLN A 324 -2.91 -2.53 4.97
CA GLN A 324 -1.76 -3.24 5.56
C GLN A 324 -0.77 -2.30 6.25
N ALA A 325 -0.46 -1.15 5.64
CA ALA A 325 0.38 -0.14 6.25
C ALA A 325 -0.29 0.42 7.53
N TRP A 326 -1.59 0.68 7.48
CA TRP A 326 -2.36 1.12 8.65
C TRP A 326 -2.39 0.07 9.77
N GLN A 327 -2.50 -1.21 9.42
CA GLN A 327 -2.42 -2.33 10.37
C GLN A 327 -1.05 -2.48 11.04
N SER A 328 0.01 -2.00 10.40
CA SER A 328 1.37 -2.08 10.92
C SER A 328 1.72 -0.99 11.94
N LEU A 329 0.85 0.02 12.09
CA LEU A 329 1.06 1.11 13.04
C LEU A 329 0.97 0.59 14.50
N PRO A 330 1.78 1.13 15.42
CA PRO A 330 1.87 0.61 16.79
C PRO A 330 0.54 0.58 17.56
N ASP A 331 -0.29 1.61 17.37
CA ASP A 331 -1.55 1.80 18.09
C ASP A 331 -2.76 1.28 17.29
N PHE A 332 -2.52 0.56 16.20
CA PHE A 332 -3.57 0.00 15.37
C PHE A 332 -4.54 -0.89 16.19
N GLY A 333 -5.83 -0.61 16.02
CA GLY A 333 -6.90 -1.44 16.55
C GLY A 333 -7.11 -1.36 18.07
N ILE A 334 -6.56 -0.35 18.74
CA ILE A 334 -6.80 -0.08 20.15
C ILE A 334 -7.99 0.88 20.30
N SER A 335 -9.04 0.43 20.99
CA SER A 335 -10.17 1.27 21.37
C SER A 335 -10.00 1.76 22.81
N TYR A 336 -10.02 3.08 23.02
CA TYR A 336 -9.74 3.69 24.31
C TYR A 336 -11.02 4.05 25.08
N PHE A 337 -11.05 3.71 26.36
CA PHE A 337 -12.14 4.03 27.30
C PHE A 337 -11.58 4.64 28.58
N VAL A 338 -12.20 5.70 29.07
CA VAL A 338 -11.88 6.25 30.39
C VAL A 338 -12.58 5.41 31.44
N VAL A 339 -11.80 4.85 32.35
CA VAL A 339 -12.25 3.94 33.40
C VAL A 339 -11.63 4.32 34.75
N LYS A 340 -12.24 3.83 35.82
CA LYS A 340 -11.68 3.90 37.17
C LYS A 340 -11.42 2.50 37.70
N PHE A 341 -10.15 2.12 37.79
CA PHE A 341 -9.77 0.82 38.35
C PHE A 341 -10.07 0.76 39.84
N LYS A 342 -10.51 -0.41 40.31
CA LYS A 342 -10.75 -0.67 41.73
C LYS A 342 -9.46 -0.45 42.52
N GLY A 343 -9.54 0.41 43.54
CA GLY A 343 -8.38 0.81 44.36
C GLY A 343 -7.60 2.01 43.82
N SER A 344 -7.86 2.45 42.58
CA SER A 344 -7.30 3.70 42.05
C SER A 344 -8.16 4.90 42.46
N ARG A 345 -7.49 6.01 42.80
CA ARG A 345 -8.16 7.28 43.11
C ARG A 345 -8.33 8.15 41.88
N LYS A 346 -7.53 7.92 40.83
CA LYS A 346 -7.50 8.69 39.59
C LYS A 346 -8.24 7.94 38.49
N ASP A 347 -8.70 8.69 37.51
CA ASP A 347 -9.25 8.14 36.28
C ASP A 347 -8.09 7.76 35.36
N GLU A 348 -8.25 6.64 34.66
CA GLU A 348 -7.22 6.00 33.84
C GLU A 348 -7.82 5.56 32.51
N ILE A 349 -6.98 5.13 31.57
CA ILE A 349 -7.43 4.70 30.25
C ILE A 349 -7.31 3.17 30.15
N LEU A 350 -8.38 2.54 29.67
CA LEU A 350 -8.42 1.15 29.24
C LEU A 350 -8.38 1.12 27.70
N GLY A 351 -7.28 0.63 27.14
CA GLY A 351 -7.17 0.26 25.74
C GLY A 351 -7.64 -1.19 25.52
N ILE A 352 -8.59 -1.38 24.62
CA ILE A 352 -9.09 -2.70 24.21
C ILE A 352 -8.61 -2.97 22.79
N ALA A 353 -7.74 -3.96 22.62
CA ALA A 353 -7.30 -4.46 21.33
C ALA A 353 -7.90 -5.85 21.05
N ASN A 354 -7.64 -6.38 19.85
CA ASN A 354 -8.16 -7.68 19.42
C ASN A 354 -7.65 -8.88 20.25
N ASN A 355 -6.50 -8.76 20.91
CA ASN A 355 -5.85 -9.86 21.63
C ASN A 355 -5.47 -9.53 23.08
N ARG A 356 -5.67 -8.27 23.52
CA ARG A 356 -5.20 -7.79 24.82
C ARG A 356 -5.99 -6.59 25.32
N LEU A 357 -5.95 -6.41 26.63
CA LEU A 357 -6.37 -5.22 27.36
C LEU A 357 -5.13 -4.48 27.88
N ILE A 358 -5.15 -3.16 27.82
CA ILE A 358 -4.02 -2.30 28.17
C ILE A 358 -4.51 -1.25 29.16
N ARG A 359 -3.86 -1.14 30.31
CA ARG A 359 -4.06 -0.06 31.27
C ARG A 359 -3.01 1.02 31.03
N ILE A 360 -3.47 2.23 30.81
CA ILE A 360 -2.64 3.39 30.47
C ILE A 360 -2.89 4.48 31.52
N ASP A 361 -1.81 5.05 32.04
CA ASP A 361 -1.89 6.19 32.95
C ASP A 361 -2.34 7.43 32.17
N MET A 362 -3.42 8.07 32.60
CA MET A 362 -3.99 9.22 31.88
C MET A 362 -3.09 10.48 31.94
N ALA A 363 -2.28 10.63 32.99
CA ALA A 363 -1.44 11.82 33.16
C ALA A 363 -0.16 11.75 32.33
N VAL A 364 0.45 10.57 32.23
CA VAL A 364 1.73 10.38 31.51
C VAL A 364 1.52 9.81 30.10
N GLY A 365 0.45 9.05 29.88
CA GLY A 365 0.21 8.33 28.62
C GLY A 365 0.95 7.00 28.52
N ASP A 366 1.67 6.60 29.57
CA ASP A 366 2.45 5.36 29.58
C ASP A 366 1.60 4.12 29.87
N VAL A 367 1.98 3.01 29.25
CA VAL A 367 1.40 1.69 29.52
C VAL A 367 1.82 1.20 30.90
N VAL A 368 0.86 1.10 31.81
CA VAL A 368 1.06 0.61 33.18
C VAL A 368 1.05 -0.92 33.22
N LYS A 369 0.09 -1.54 32.54
CA LYS A 369 -0.07 -3.01 32.55
C LYS A 369 -0.81 -3.50 31.31
N THR A 370 -0.43 -4.68 30.84
CA THR A 370 -1.07 -5.34 29.70
C THR A 370 -1.53 -6.73 30.11
N TRP A 371 -2.78 -7.08 29.78
CA TRP A 371 -3.37 -8.39 29.99
C TRP A 371 -3.75 -9.02 28.66
N ARG A 372 -3.43 -10.29 28.45
CA ARG A 372 -3.74 -11.01 27.22
C ARG A 372 -5.05 -11.77 27.35
N TYR A 373 -5.85 -11.83 26.29
CA TYR A 373 -7.08 -12.64 26.28
C TYR A 373 -6.80 -14.13 26.43
N SER A 374 -5.63 -14.62 26.00
CA SER A 374 -5.23 -16.02 26.19
C SER A 374 -5.24 -16.48 27.65
N ASN A 375 -5.04 -15.56 28.58
CA ASN A 375 -4.98 -15.83 30.01
C ASN A 375 -6.29 -15.47 30.71
N MET A 376 -7.31 -15.04 29.96
CA MET A 376 -8.58 -14.62 30.52
C MET A 376 -9.48 -15.84 30.70
N ARG A 377 -9.98 -16.04 31.92
CA ARG A 377 -10.87 -17.16 32.26
C ARG A 377 -12.32 -16.80 32.06
N GLN A 378 -12.71 -15.66 32.62
CA GLN A 378 -14.08 -15.16 32.60
C GLN A 378 -14.10 -13.65 32.85
N TRP A 379 -15.18 -13.00 32.44
CA TRP A 379 -15.49 -11.64 32.83
C TRP A 379 -16.97 -11.54 33.19
N ASN A 380 -17.28 -10.68 34.14
CA ASN A 380 -18.62 -10.43 34.64
C ASN A 380 -18.85 -8.93 34.73
N VAL A 381 -20.10 -8.51 34.50
CA VAL A 381 -20.52 -7.13 34.67
C VAL A 381 -21.52 -7.08 35.80
N ASN A 382 -21.21 -6.28 36.82
CA ASN A 382 -22.18 -5.93 37.84
C ASN A 382 -22.88 -4.63 37.42
N TRP A 383 -24.15 -4.75 37.02
CA TRP A 383 -24.95 -3.64 36.51
C TRP A 383 -25.33 -2.62 37.59
N ASP A 384 -25.52 -3.06 38.83
CA ASP A 384 -25.93 -2.21 39.95
C ASP A 384 -24.85 -1.18 40.29
N ILE A 385 -23.60 -1.65 40.38
CA ILE A 385 -22.44 -0.79 40.68
C ILE A 385 -21.70 -0.32 39.42
N ARG A 386 -22.20 -0.67 38.23
CA ARG A 386 -21.59 -0.36 36.92
C ARG A 386 -20.09 -0.68 36.88
N GLN A 387 -19.76 -1.92 37.23
CA GLN A 387 -18.38 -2.39 37.32
C GLN A 387 -18.20 -3.65 36.46
N VAL A 388 -17.13 -3.66 35.68
CA VAL A 388 -16.65 -4.85 34.96
C VAL A 388 -15.56 -5.50 35.81
N ALA A 389 -15.65 -6.80 36.01
CA ALA A 389 -14.66 -7.62 36.70
C ALA A 389 -14.17 -8.73 35.76
N ILE A 390 -12.86 -8.87 35.64
CA ILE A 390 -12.20 -9.82 34.74
C ILE A 390 -11.25 -10.67 35.57
N GLU A 391 -11.40 -11.99 35.47
CA GLU A 391 -10.52 -12.97 36.09
C GLU A 391 -9.56 -13.52 35.04
N PHE A 392 -8.26 -13.38 35.33
CA PHE A 392 -7.19 -13.98 34.57
C PHE A 392 -6.60 -15.18 35.32
N ASP A 393 -5.77 -15.96 34.63
CA ASP A 393 -4.92 -16.97 35.25
C ASP A 393 -4.08 -16.40 36.40
N GLU A 394 -3.55 -17.31 37.24
CA GLU A 394 -2.72 -16.96 38.40
C GLU A 394 -3.45 -16.12 39.47
N HIS A 395 -4.77 -16.24 39.55
CA HIS A 395 -5.63 -15.52 40.50
C HIS A 395 -5.58 -13.98 40.35
N ILE A 396 -5.22 -13.48 39.16
CA ILE A 396 -5.20 -12.05 38.88
C ILE A 396 -6.62 -11.59 38.57
N ASN A 397 -7.20 -10.81 39.50
CA ASN A 397 -8.52 -10.22 39.34
C ASN A 397 -8.43 -8.71 39.08
N VAL A 398 -9.02 -8.26 37.98
CA VAL A 398 -9.06 -6.85 37.59
C VAL A 398 -10.50 -6.39 37.61
N ALA A 399 -10.78 -5.26 38.27
CA ALA A 399 -12.11 -4.67 38.26
C ALA A 399 -12.02 -3.17 38.01
N PHE A 400 -12.96 -2.63 37.23
CA PHE A 400 -13.02 -1.20 36.91
C PHE A 400 -14.46 -0.75 36.60
N SER A 401 -14.78 0.51 36.88
CA SER A 401 -16.02 1.14 36.43
C SER A 401 -15.76 2.00 35.19
N CYS A 402 -16.71 2.02 34.26
CA CYS A 402 -16.59 2.80 33.03
C CYS A 402 -17.12 4.22 33.24
N ILE A 403 -16.35 5.23 32.83
CA ILE A 403 -16.72 6.66 32.94
C ILE A 403 -17.17 7.18 31.57
N SER A 404 -16.38 6.91 30.53
CA SER A 404 -16.65 7.47 29.21
C SER A 404 -17.72 6.76 28.39
N ALA A 405 -18.02 5.51 28.72
CA ALA A 405 -18.98 4.67 28.02
C ALA A 405 -19.75 3.79 29.01
N GLY A 406 -20.88 3.23 28.56
CA GLY A 406 -21.58 2.23 29.34
C GLY A 406 -20.74 0.97 29.52
N CYS A 407 -20.85 0.31 30.68
CA CYS A 407 -20.19 -0.98 30.92
C CYS A 407 -20.58 -2.04 29.88
N LYS A 408 -21.79 -1.92 29.33
CA LYS A 408 -22.29 -2.75 28.23
C LYS A 408 -21.43 -2.66 26.98
N THR A 409 -20.98 -1.46 26.61
CA THR A 409 -20.13 -1.26 25.43
C THR A 409 -18.79 -1.97 25.62
N VAL A 410 -18.14 -1.82 26.77
CA VAL A 410 -16.86 -2.49 27.08
C VAL A 410 -17.03 -4.01 27.13
N HIS A 411 -18.11 -4.49 27.74
CA HIS A 411 -18.49 -5.91 27.76
C HIS A 411 -18.64 -6.48 26.35
N GLU A 412 -19.38 -5.78 25.49
CA GLU A 412 -19.57 -6.19 24.11
C GLU A 412 -18.24 -6.19 23.32
N TYR A 413 -17.36 -5.22 23.56
CA TYR A 413 -16.04 -5.18 22.93
C TYR A 413 -15.19 -6.41 23.27
N ILE A 414 -15.15 -6.81 24.55
CA ILE A 414 -14.43 -8.00 25.01
C ILE A 414 -15.05 -9.25 24.39
N GLY A 415 -16.36 -9.43 24.53
CA GLY A 415 -17.08 -10.60 23.99
C GLY A 415 -16.99 -10.71 22.47
N GLY A 416 -17.09 -9.59 21.77
CA GLY A 416 -17.00 -9.51 20.31
C GLY A 416 -15.60 -9.86 19.78
N TYR A 417 -14.52 -9.37 20.42
CA TYR A 417 -13.17 -9.78 20.01
C TYR A 417 -12.90 -11.26 20.27
N ILE A 418 -13.40 -11.81 21.38
CA ILE A 418 -13.32 -13.26 21.64
C ILE A 418 -14.09 -14.03 20.58
N PHE A 419 -15.33 -13.64 20.29
CA PHE A 419 -16.13 -14.26 19.23
C PHE A 419 -15.38 -14.28 17.89
N LEU A 420 -14.81 -13.14 17.48
CA LEU A 420 -14.06 -13.03 16.23
C LEU A 420 -12.81 -13.94 16.21
N SER A 421 -12.16 -14.14 17.36
CA SER A 421 -11.01 -15.06 17.46
C SER A 421 -11.40 -16.54 17.34
N THR A 422 -12.67 -16.90 17.56
CA THR A 422 -13.17 -18.28 17.38
C THR A 422 -13.47 -18.65 15.93
N ARG A 423 -13.42 -17.67 15.01
CA ARG A 423 -13.66 -17.90 13.58
C ARG A 423 -12.48 -18.66 12.97
N THR A 424 -12.76 -19.75 12.28
CA THR A 424 -11.78 -20.57 11.56
C THR A 424 -12.08 -20.57 10.07
N ALA A 425 -11.05 -20.58 9.22
CA ALA A 425 -11.19 -20.59 7.75
C ALA A 425 -11.87 -21.86 7.19
N ASP A 426 -11.86 -22.95 7.94
CA ASP A 426 -12.29 -24.28 7.49
C ASP A 426 -13.76 -24.62 7.82
N ARG A 427 -14.46 -23.75 8.56
CA ARG A 427 -15.87 -23.95 8.91
C ARG A 427 -16.76 -23.15 7.97
N SER A 428 -17.97 -23.65 7.70
CA SER A 428 -19.01 -22.91 6.99
C SER A 428 -19.03 -21.46 7.50
N GLN A 429 -18.95 -20.48 6.60
CA GLN A 429 -18.92 -19.05 6.95
C GLN A 429 -20.22 -18.56 7.64
N THR A 430 -21.14 -19.47 7.95
CA THR A 430 -22.32 -19.25 8.79
C THR A 430 -21.88 -18.78 10.18
N LEU A 431 -22.23 -17.54 10.51
CA LEU A 431 -21.96 -16.95 11.81
C LEU A 431 -22.80 -17.64 12.89
N ASN A 432 -22.18 -18.01 14.01
CA ASN A 432 -22.89 -18.55 15.17
C ASN A 432 -23.47 -17.39 16.00
N GLU A 433 -24.68 -16.95 15.65
CA GLU A 433 -25.38 -15.84 16.31
C GLU A 433 -25.64 -16.11 17.79
N GLU A 434 -25.99 -17.35 18.15
CA GLU A 434 -26.23 -17.74 19.54
C GLU A 434 -24.99 -17.56 20.42
N LEU A 435 -23.83 -17.98 19.91
CA LEU A 435 -22.56 -17.79 20.61
C LEU A 435 -22.21 -16.29 20.73
N PHE A 436 -22.45 -15.50 19.67
CA PHE A 436 -22.24 -14.05 19.74
C PHE A 436 -23.10 -13.43 20.84
N HIS A 437 -24.41 -13.69 20.86
CA HIS A 437 -25.31 -13.16 21.88
C HIS A 437 -25.00 -13.69 23.28
N LYS A 438 -24.50 -14.91 23.42
CA LYS A 438 -24.02 -15.41 24.73
C LYS A 438 -22.82 -14.60 25.25
N LEU A 439 -21.91 -14.20 24.37
CA LEU A 439 -20.71 -13.44 24.73
C LEU A 439 -21.01 -11.93 24.89
N THR A 440 -21.97 -11.37 24.16
CA THR A 440 -22.24 -9.91 24.15
C THR A 440 -23.51 -9.50 24.88
N GLY A 441 -24.50 -10.38 25.00
CA GLY A 441 -25.83 -10.11 25.55
C GLY A 441 -25.84 -9.79 27.04
N GLY A 442 -24.85 -10.30 27.78
CA GLY A 442 -24.89 -10.30 29.24
C GLY A 442 -25.94 -11.32 29.69
N HIS A 443 -25.66 -12.05 30.77
CA HIS A 443 -26.69 -12.86 31.40
C HIS A 443 -27.68 -11.92 32.11
N GLU A 444 -28.63 -11.35 31.37
CA GLU A 444 -29.88 -10.91 32.00
C GLU A 444 -30.53 -12.20 32.48
N ALA A 445 -30.53 -12.41 33.81
CA ALA A 445 -31.34 -13.45 34.40
C ALA A 445 -32.79 -13.17 33.97
N LEU A 446 -33.37 -14.11 33.21
CA LEU A 446 -34.79 -14.16 32.88
C LEU A 446 -35.65 -14.03 34.14
#